data_AF-A0A9E5S4I1-F1
#
_entry.id   AF-A0A9E5S4I1-F1
#
_cell.length_a   1.000
_cell.length_b   1.000
_cell.length_c   1.000
_cell.angle_alpha   90.00
_cell.angle_beta   90.00
_cell.angle_gamma   90.00
#
_symmetry.space_group_name_H-M   'P 1'
#
loop_
_entity.id
_entity.type
_entity.pdbx_description
1 polymer ?
#
loop_
_entity_poly.entity_id
_entity_poly.type
_entity_poly.pdbx_seq_one_letter_code
_entity_poly.pdbx_strand_id
1 'polypeptide(L)'
;MEFLDSLLISVLGIAIVFAVLVALILMIYLLSAISRQISKSKAGDSDPEKDGQETIPVISAPSAEPQTLSLIDVDEKTAAMIMAIVCDETGIPPNQLYFKSIRRVQDEAPVQNEGV
;
A
#
# COMPACT_ATOMS: atom_id res chain seq x y z
N MET A 1 -14.79 49.42 22.51
CA MET A 1 -14.37 48.15 23.11
C MET A 1 -14.57 46.98 22.13
N GLU A 2 -15.68 46.93 21.38
CA GLU A 2 -16.00 45.76 20.51
C GLU A 2 -15.04 45.47 19.33
N PHE A 3 -14.38 46.50 18.78
CA PHE A 3 -13.41 46.30 17.69
C PHE A 3 -12.16 45.54 18.16
N LEU A 4 -11.74 45.74 19.41
CA LEU A 4 -10.56 45.06 19.95
C LEU A 4 -10.88 43.59 20.27
N ASP A 5 -12.09 43.31 20.76
CA ASP A 5 -12.59 41.96 21.00
C ASP A 5 -12.72 41.17 19.69
N SER A 6 -13.20 41.82 18.62
CA SER A 6 -13.28 41.24 17.28
C SER A 6 -11.90 40.97 16.67
N LEU A 7 -10.91 41.81 16.98
CA LEU A 7 -9.54 41.59 16.54
C LEU A 7 -8.90 40.41 17.29
N LEU A 8 -9.12 40.31 18.60
CA LEU A 8 -8.64 39.20 19.43
C LEU A 8 -9.26 37.86 19.01
N ILE A 9 -10.58 37.81 18.76
CA ILE A 9 -11.22 36.57 18.30
C ILE A 9 -10.71 36.14 16.92
N SER A 10 -10.41 37.10 16.03
CA SER A 10 -9.81 36.82 14.72
C SER A 10 -8.40 36.26 14.85
N VAL A 11 -7.56 36.86 15.69
CA VAL A 11 -6.18 36.38 15.93
C VAL A 11 -6.20 35.00 16.58
N LEU A 12 -7.10 34.77 17.55
CA LEU A 12 -7.29 33.47 18.17
C LEU A 12 -7.72 32.42 17.14
N GLY A 13 -8.67 32.74 16.25
CA GLY A 13 -9.10 31.86 15.18
C GLY A 13 -7.94 31.47 14.25
N ILE A 14 -7.13 32.43 13.82
CA ILE A 14 -5.93 32.18 13.02
C ILE A 14 -4.94 31.29 13.78
N ALA A 15 -4.71 31.56 15.07
CA ALA A 15 -3.79 30.79 15.89
C ALA A 15 -4.25 29.33 16.05
N ILE A 16 -5.56 29.10 16.23
CA ILE A 16 -6.14 27.76 16.31
C ILE A 16 -5.96 27.01 15.00
N VAL A 17 -6.23 27.64 13.84
CA VAL A 17 -6.02 27.00 12.53
C VAL A 17 -4.55 26.58 12.38
N PHE A 18 -3.61 27.46 12.69
CA PHE A 18 -2.19 27.12 12.67
C PHE A 18 -1.84 25.98 13.63
N ALA A 19 -2.35 26.00 14.86
CA ALA A 19 -2.12 24.94 15.84
C ALA A 19 -2.65 23.59 15.35
N VAL A 20 -3.83 23.56 14.72
CA VAL A 20 -4.42 22.35 14.12
C VAL A 20 -3.57 21.83 12.96
N LEU A 21 -3.08 22.72 12.08
CA LEU A 21 -2.18 22.33 10.99
C LEU A 21 -0.88 21.69 11.51
N VAL A 22 -0.25 22.30 12.52
CA VAL A 22 0.95 21.75 13.16
C VAL A 22 0.65 20.42 13.84
N ALA A 23 -0.47 20.31 14.56
CA ALA A 23 -0.88 19.08 15.22
C ALA A 23 -1.10 17.94 14.20
N LEU A 24 -1.71 18.22 13.05
CA LEU A 24 -1.86 17.24 11.96
C LEU A 24 -0.51 16.80 11.40
N ILE A 25 0.42 17.73 11.16
CA ILE A 25 1.79 17.39 10.70
C ILE A 25 2.49 16.49 11.71
N LEU A 26 2.42 16.82 13.00
CA LEU A 26 3.01 16.01 14.07
C LEU A 26 2.40 14.62 14.15
N MET A 27 1.07 14.51 14.03
CA MET A 27 0.36 13.23 14.00
C MET A 27 0.89 12.37 12.86
N ILE A 28 0.90 12.89 11.62
CA ILE A 28 1.41 12.17 10.45
C ILE A 28 2.88 11.77 10.63
N TYR A 29 3.72 12.65 11.20
CA TYR A 29 5.11 12.35 11.48
C TYR A 29 5.26 11.21 12.49
N LEU A 30 4.41 11.16 13.51
CA LEU A 30 4.40 10.09 14.51
C LEU A 30 4.00 8.75 13.88
N LEU A 31 2.98 8.73 13.02
CA LEU A 31 2.61 7.55 12.23
C LEU A 31 3.78 7.11 11.33
N SER A 32 4.45 8.05 10.67
CA SER A 32 5.60 7.77 9.80
C SER A 32 6.81 7.27 10.58
N ALA A 33 7.05 7.78 11.79
CA ALA A 33 8.15 7.34 12.66
C ALA A 33 7.93 5.92 13.17
N ILE A 34 6.71 5.59 13.60
CA ILE A 34 6.35 4.24 14.06
C ILE A 34 6.44 3.25 12.89
N SER A 35 5.94 3.61 11.71
CA SER A 35 6.06 2.78 10.50
C SER A 35 7.52 2.50 10.14
N ARG A 36 8.38 3.52 10.17
CA ARG A 36 9.81 3.39 9.87
C ARG A 36 10.55 2.54 10.92
N GLN A 37 10.14 2.58 12.18
CA GLN A 37 10.71 1.75 13.24
C GLN A 37 10.32 0.28 13.12
N ILE A 38 9.13 -0.02 12.59
CA ILE A 38 8.68 -1.38 12.28
C ILE A 38 9.39 -1.93 11.02
N SER A 39 9.61 -1.10 10.00
CA SER A 39 10.36 -1.49 8.78
C SER A 39 11.86 -1.65 9.01
N LYS A 40 12.45 -0.94 9.98
CA LYS A 40 13.88 -1.05 10.31
C LYS A 40 14.25 -2.41 10.93
N SER A 41 13.28 -3.16 11.44
CA SER A 41 13.48 -4.56 11.86
C SER A 41 13.41 -5.58 10.71
N LYS A 42 13.27 -5.14 9.44
CA LYS A 42 13.25 -6.04 8.27
C LYS A 42 14.13 -5.60 7.09
N ALA A 43 15.05 -4.67 7.30
CA ALA A 43 16.04 -4.29 6.29
C ALA A 43 17.41 -4.90 6.64
N GLY A 44 17.52 -6.20 6.41
CA GLY A 44 18.80 -6.87 6.15
C GLY A 44 18.84 -7.23 4.67
N ASP A 45 19.86 -6.71 3.99
CA ASP A 45 20.47 -7.24 2.77
C ASP A 45 19.75 -7.00 1.41
N SER A 46 20.21 -5.98 0.67
CA SER A 46 20.97 -6.16 -0.59
C SER A 46 21.13 -4.84 -1.36
N ASP A 47 22.37 -4.63 -1.81
CA ASP A 47 23.02 -3.46 -2.42
C ASP A 47 22.68 -3.29 -3.95
N PRO A 48 23.27 -2.36 -4.73
CA PRO A 48 22.60 -1.65 -5.83
C PRO A 48 23.25 -1.90 -7.21
N GLU A 49 22.50 -2.37 -8.18
CA GLU A 49 22.94 -2.40 -9.60
C GLU A 49 21.64 -2.31 -10.43
N LYS A 50 21.50 -1.53 -11.52
CA LYS A 50 22.45 -0.88 -12.40
C LYS A 50 21.66 0.05 -13.36
N ASP A 51 22.21 1.24 -13.56
CA ASP A 51 22.29 2.01 -14.82
C ASP A 51 21.12 2.05 -15.84
N GLY A 52 20.59 3.27 -16.02
CA GLY A 52 20.56 3.93 -17.33
C GLY A 52 19.41 3.62 -18.31
N GLN A 53 18.36 4.47 -18.33
CA GLN A 53 18.03 5.23 -19.54
C GLN A 53 17.08 6.41 -19.30
N GLU A 54 17.32 7.43 -20.11
CA GLU A 54 16.91 8.83 -20.05
C GLU A 54 15.43 9.13 -20.35
N THR A 55 14.88 10.06 -19.56
CA THR A 55 13.97 11.18 -19.88
C THR A 55 12.78 11.01 -20.84
N ILE A 56 11.54 11.12 -20.30
CA ILE A 56 10.53 12.13 -20.71
C ILE A 56 9.64 12.46 -19.48
N PRO A 57 9.44 13.73 -19.07
CA PRO A 57 8.58 14.04 -17.93
C PRO A 57 7.12 14.05 -18.40
N VAL A 58 6.36 12.99 -18.09
CA VAL A 58 4.90 13.01 -18.24
C VAL A 58 4.27 13.15 -16.86
N ILE A 59 3.49 14.21 -16.76
CA ILE A 59 2.73 14.67 -15.61
C ILE A 59 1.82 13.54 -15.08
N SER A 60 1.96 13.26 -13.78
CA SER A 60 0.96 12.72 -12.85
C SER A 60 -0.05 11.69 -13.38
N ALA A 61 0.31 10.42 -13.27
CA ALA A 61 -0.58 9.35 -12.81
C ALA A 61 0.16 8.62 -11.68
N PRO A 62 -0.51 8.10 -10.62
CA PRO A 62 0.17 7.27 -9.65
C PRO A 62 0.84 6.15 -10.44
N SER A 63 2.17 6.08 -10.33
CA SER A 63 3.00 5.09 -10.99
C SER A 63 2.40 3.72 -10.68
N ALA A 64 1.64 3.17 -11.63
CA ALA A 64 1.42 1.75 -11.68
C ALA A 64 2.80 1.20 -12.06
N GLU A 65 3.63 0.98 -11.04
CA GLU A 65 4.76 0.07 -11.19
C GLU A 65 4.22 -1.18 -11.89
N PRO A 66 4.94 -1.80 -12.83
CA PRO A 66 4.53 -3.08 -13.38
C PRO A 66 4.42 -4.07 -12.22
N GLN A 67 3.22 -4.21 -11.67
CA GLN A 67 2.98 -4.97 -10.46
C GLN A 67 3.11 -6.44 -10.85
N THR A 68 4.20 -7.06 -10.42
CA THR A 68 4.57 -8.41 -10.83
C THR A 68 3.67 -9.42 -10.13
N LEU A 69 2.78 -10.06 -10.89
CA LEU A 69 1.94 -11.14 -10.41
C LEU A 69 2.75 -12.46 -10.37
N SER A 70 2.84 -13.09 -9.19
CA SER A 70 3.62 -14.33 -9.02
C SER A 70 2.73 -15.58 -9.16
N LEU A 71 2.98 -16.39 -10.20
CA LEU A 71 2.36 -17.70 -10.37
C LEU A 71 3.30 -18.78 -9.86
N ILE A 72 2.80 -19.68 -9.02
CA ILE A 72 3.54 -20.83 -8.53
C ILE A 72 2.77 -22.08 -8.94
N ASP A 73 3.38 -22.89 -9.80
CA ASP A 73 2.82 -24.12 -10.37
C ASP A 73 1.48 -23.91 -11.12
N VAL A 74 1.27 -22.71 -11.66
CA VAL A 74 0.07 -22.35 -12.44
C VAL A 74 0.51 -21.64 -13.72
N ASP A 75 -0.11 -21.99 -14.84
CA ASP A 75 0.11 -21.34 -16.12
C ASP A 75 -0.68 -20.02 -16.23
N GLU A 76 -0.23 -19.12 -17.10
CA GLU A 76 -0.81 -17.79 -17.27
C GLU A 76 -2.29 -17.82 -17.72
N LYS A 77 -2.67 -18.80 -18.54
CA LYS A 77 -4.05 -18.96 -19.01
C LYS A 77 -4.97 -19.38 -17.85
N THR A 78 -4.53 -20.30 -17.01
CA THR A 78 -5.26 -20.72 -15.81
C THR A 78 -5.35 -19.58 -14.80
N ALA A 79 -4.28 -18.80 -14.62
CA ALA A 79 -4.31 -17.60 -13.78
C ALA A 79 -5.31 -16.56 -14.28
N ALA A 80 -5.36 -16.27 -15.59
CA ALA A 80 -6.32 -15.34 -16.17
C ALA A 80 -7.76 -15.78 -15.93
N MET A 81 -8.04 -17.08 -16.08
CA MET A 81 -9.34 -17.67 -15.79
C MET A 81 -9.73 -17.53 -14.31
N ILE A 82 -8.79 -17.77 -13.39
CA ILE A 82 -9.00 -17.54 -11.95
C ILE A 82 -9.31 -16.05 -11.69
N MET A 83 -8.55 -15.13 -12.28
CA MET A 83 -8.78 -13.70 -12.11
C MET A 83 -10.16 -13.28 -12.60
N ALA A 84 -10.62 -13.80 -13.74
CA ALA A 84 -11.93 -13.50 -14.29
C ALA A 84 -13.07 -13.99 -13.37
N ILE A 85 -12.98 -15.23 -12.87
CA ILE A 85 -13.99 -15.79 -11.96
C ILE A 85 -14.08 -14.96 -10.68
N VAL A 86 -12.94 -14.63 -10.07
CA VAL A 86 -12.93 -13.85 -8.82
C VAL A 86 -13.45 -12.42 -9.04
N CYS A 87 -13.19 -11.79 -10.18
CA CYS A 87 -13.78 -10.49 -10.52
C CYS A 87 -15.31 -10.58 -10.61
N ASP A 88 -15.83 -11.64 -11.24
CA ASP A 88 -17.27 -11.85 -11.41
C ASP A 88 -17.97 -12.10 -10.05
N GLU A 89 -17.41 -12.99 -9.24
CA GLU A 89 -17.95 -13.34 -7.91
C GLU A 89 -17.89 -12.17 -6.92
N THR A 90 -16.85 -11.33 -6.99
CA THR A 90 -16.71 -10.17 -6.11
C THR A 90 -17.42 -8.91 -6.64
N GLY A 91 -17.77 -8.89 -7.93
CA GLY A 91 -18.28 -7.70 -8.61
C GLY A 91 -17.27 -6.55 -8.71
N ILE A 92 -15.99 -6.79 -8.39
CA ILE A 92 -14.93 -5.79 -8.44
C ILE A 92 -14.30 -5.83 -9.83
N PRO A 93 -14.24 -4.69 -10.55
CA PRO A 93 -13.63 -4.67 -11.88
C PRO A 93 -12.11 -4.94 -11.80
N PRO A 94 -11.51 -5.52 -12.86
CA PRO A 94 -10.11 -5.97 -12.85
C PRO A 94 -9.08 -4.85 -12.66
N ASN A 95 -9.46 -3.58 -12.85
CA ASN A 95 -8.61 -2.41 -12.57
C ASN A 95 -8.52 -2.07 -11.07
N GLN A 96 -9.41 -2.63 -10.24
CA GLN A 96 -9.48 -2.40 -8.79
C GLN A 96 -9.14 -3.65 -7.98
N LEU A 97 -8.99 -4.81 -8.63
CA LEU A 97 -8.67 -6.08 -7.99
C LEU A 97 -7.21 -6.46 -8.24
N TYR A 98 -6.42 -6.60 -7.17
CA TYR A 98 -5.00 -6.93 -7.27
C TYR A 98 -4.70 -8.34 -6.77
N PHE A 99 -4.14 -9.18 -7.64
CA PHE A 99 -3.71 -10.54 -7.31
C PHE A 99 -2.22 -10.57 -7.00
N LYS A 100 -1.87 -10.73 -5.72
CA LYS A 100 -0.46 -10.77 -5.29
C LYS A 100 0.24 -12.08 -5.65
N SER A 101 -0.45 -13.22 -5.55
CA SER A 101 0.09 -14.52 -5.93
C SER A 101 -1.01 -15.54 -6.18
N ILE A 102 -0.83 -16.41 -7.18
CA ILE A 102 -1.70 -17.56 -7.45
C ILE A 102 -0.83 -18.82 -7.30
N ARG A 103 -1.23 -19.73 -6.41
CA ARG A 103 -0.50 -20.98 -6.16
C ARG A 103 -1.43 -22.17 -6.29
N ARG A 104 -0.93 -23.25 -6.87
CA ARG A 104 -1.57 -24.56 -6.76
C ARG A 104 -1.34 -25.10 -5.35
N VAL A 105 -2.42 -25.45 -4.64
CA VAL A 105 -2.31 -26.20 -3.39
C VAL A 105 -2.10 -27.66 -3.77
N GLN A 106 -0.95 -28.23 -3.40
CA GLN A 106 -0.71 -29.67 -3.48
C GLN A 106 -1.19 -30.25 -2.15
N ASP A 107 -2.22 -31.10 -2.16
CA ASP A 107 -2.67 -31.78 -0.96
C ASP A 107 -1.56 -32.69 -0.44
N GLU A 108 -0.88 -32.27 0.62
CA GLU A 108 -0.27 -33.22 1.54
C GLU A 108 -1.41 -34.01 2.20
N ALA A 109 -1.69 -35.20 1.67
CA ALA A 109 -2.37 -36.23 2.43
C ALA A 109 -1.48 -36.60 3.64
N PRO A 110 -1.96 -36.57 4.89
CA PRO A 110 -1.29 -37.29 5.96
C PRO A 110 -1.62 -38.78 5.79
N VAL A 111 -0.68 -39.58 5.28
CA VAL A 111 -0.73 -41.04 5.40
C VAL A 111 -0.05 -41.43 6.71
N GLN A 112 -0.78 -42.21 7.51
CA GLN A 112 -0.39 -43.05 8.65
C GLN A 112 -0.49 -42.45 10.07
N ASN A 113 -1.48 -42.95 10.81
CA ASN A 113 -1.15 -43.78 11.96
C ASN A 113 -2.09 -45.00 11.97
N GLU A 114 -1.55 -46.15 11.58
CA GLU A 114 -2.11 -47.45 11.97
C GLU A 114 -1.87 -47.62 13.49
N GLY A 115 -2.88 -48.09 14.22
CA GLY A 115 -2.78 -48.24 15.66
C GLY A 115 -3.95 -49.00 16.28
N VAL A 116 -3.98 -50.31 15.99
CA VAL A 116 -4.70 -51.41 16.68
C VAL A 116 -6.23 -51.45 16.56
#